data_AF-A0A950JN49-F1
#
_entry.id   AF-A0A950JN49-F1
#
_cell.length_a   1.000
_cell.length_b   1.000
_cell.length_c   1.000
_cell.angle_alpha   90.00
_cell.angle_beta   90.00
_cell.angle_gamma   90.00
#
_symmetry.space_group_name_H-M   'P 1'
#
loop_
_entity.id
_entity.type
_entity.pdbx_description
1 polymer ?
#
loop_
_entity_poly.entity_id
_entity_poly.type
_entity_poly.pdbx_seq_one_letter_code
_entity_poly.pdbx_strand_id
1 'polypeptide(L)'
;MCNAYRLVTDAASLFDGFSQTRIKIRLSEGMPNIEAREDIKITDSAPIVRAVDGESEAGDLVQRRWSWPGQNRKPVYNFRSDGREFASGRCLIPADGFYEFTDPADTKKKRKDKWLFTKAGEPWFCVAGIWRADKDVGEAFTMLTMPPGPDIAPY
;
A
#
# COMPACT_ATOMS: atom_id res chain seq x y z
N MET A 1 10.35 8.88 2.35
CA MET A 1 9.92 7.48 2.63
C MET A 1 8.45 7.51 3.02
N CYS A 2 7.59 7.00 2.15
CA CYS A 2 6.16 6.90 2.39
C CYS A 2 5.84 6.18 3.70
N ASN A 3 5.14 6.86 4.62
CA ASN A 3 4.68 6.32 5.90
C ASN A 3 3.19 6.58 6.13
N ALA A 4 2.51 7.17 5.15
CA ALA A 4 1.07 7.39 5.14
C ALA A 4 0.59 7.40 3.69
N TYR A 5 -0.63 6.90 3.46
CA TYR A 5 -1.30 6.98 2.17
C TYR A 5 -2.80 7.15 2.34
N ARG A 6 -3.51 7.38 1.25
CA ARG A 6 -4.97 7.56 1.26
C ARG A 6 -5.66 6.53 0.39
N LEU A 7 -6.84 6.13 0.83
CA LEU A 7 -7.80 5.34 0.07
C LEU A 7 -9.21 5.77 0.50
N VAL A 8 -9.78 6.70 -0.26
CA VAL A 8 -11.16 7.15 -0.22
C VAL A 8 -12.01 6.50 -1.32
N THR A 9 -11.39 5.89 -2.32
CA THR A 9 -12.09 5.07 -3.33
C THR A 9 -12.85 3.92 -2.67
N ASP A 10 -14.14 3.83 -2.97
CA ASP A 10 -15.03 2.81 -2.43
C ASP A 10 -14.75 1.42 -3.03
N ALA A 11 -15.26 0.38 -2.36
CA ALA A 11 -15.04 -1.00 -2.78
C ALA A 11 -15.58 -1.29 -4.20
N ALA A 12 -16.74 -0.73 -4.58
CA ALA A 12 -17.34 -1.00 -5.89
C ALA A 12 -16.47 -0.43 -7.02
N SER A 13 -15.92 0.78 -6.83
CA SER A 13 -14.97 1.39 -7.76
C SER A 13 -13.67 0.59 -7.89
N LEU A 14 -13.16 0.02 -6.79
CA LEU A 14 -12.02 -0.89 -6.84
C LEU A 14 -12.35 -2.16 -7.63
N PHE A 15 -13.51 -2.78 -7.38
CA PHE A 15 -13.95 -3.97 -8.11
C PHE A 15 -14.12 -3.71 -9.60
N ASP A 16 -14.71 -2.59 -9.98
CA ASP A 16 -14.85 -2.20 -11.39
C ASP A 16 -13.48 -2.10 -12.06
N GLY A 17 -12.52 -1.40 -11.46
CA GLY A 17 -11.19 -1.28 -12.05
C GLY A 17 -10.44 -2.62 -12.12
N PHE A 18 -10.59 -3.51 -11.14
CA PHE A 18 -10.03 -4.87 -11.26
C PHE A 18 -10.74 -5.71 -12.32
N SER A 19 -12.05 -5.52 -12.55
CA SER A 19 -12.80 -6.23 -13.59
C SER A 19 -12.36 -5.89 -15.02
N GLN A 20 -11.75 -4.71 -15.20
CA GLN A 20 -11.13 -4.30 -16.46
C GLN A 20 -9.75 -4.95 -16.69
N THR A 21 -9.23 -5.66 -15.68
CA THR A 21 -8.02 -6.48 -15.78
C THR A 21 -8.35 -7.95 -15.98
N ARG A 22 -7.34 -8.80 -16.20
CA ARG A 22 -7.52 -10.26 -16.21
C ARG A 22 -7.57 -10.87 -14.80
N ILE A 23 -7.44 -10.08 -13.74
CA ILE A 23 -7.36 -10.57 -12.37
C ILE A 23 -8.78 -10.75 -11.80
N LYS A 24 -9.17 -12.00 -11.59
CA LYS A 24 -10.43 -12.34 -10.91
C LYS A 24 -10.26 -12.16 -9.40
N ILE A 25 -11.01 -11.22 -8.82
CA ILE A 25 -10.95 -10.93 -7.39
C ILE A 25 -11.87 -11.90 -6.61
N ARG A 26 -11.27 -12.58 -5.63
CA ARG A 26 -11.92 -13.41 -4.62
C ARG A 26 -12.14 -12.60 -3.35
N LEU A 27 -13.16 -13.01 -2.61
CA LEU A 27 -13.54 -12.47 -1.31
C LEU A 27 -13.58 -13.62 -0.31
N SER A 28 -12.43 -14.25 -0.07
CA SER A 28 -12.34 -15.43 0.78
C SER A 28 -12.81 -15.17 2.22
N GLU A 29 -12.67 -13.93 2.68
CA GLU A 29 -13.07 -13.45 4.01
C GLU A 29 -14.37 -12.62 3.98
N GLY A 30 -15.11 -12.68 2.87
CA GLY A 30 -16.27 -11.83 2.62
C GLY A 30 -15.90 -10.46 2.05
N MET A 31 -16.92 -9.65 1.73
CA MET A 31 -16.71 -8.32 1.18
C MET A 31 -16.19 -7.39 2.29
N PRO A 32 -14.97 -6.83 2.17
CA PRO A 32 -14.44 -5.96 3.20
C PRO A 32 -15.20 -4.62 3.21
N ASN A 33 -15.47 -4.10 4.41
CA ASN A 33 -15.91 -2.72 4.57
C ASN A 33 -14.71 -1.79 4.35
N ILE A 34 -14.61 -1.20 3.16
CA ILE A 34 -13.56 -0.24 2.82
C ILE A 34 -14.08 1.16 3.16
N GLU A 35 -13.76 1.61 4.36
CA GLU A 35 -14.03 2.99 4.77
C GLU A 35 -13.10 3.96 4.07
N ALA A 36 -13.65 5.10 3.64
CA ALA A 36 -12.89 6.17 3.03
C ALA A 36 -11.93 6.78 4.06
N ARG A 37 -10.62 6.71 3.78
CA ARG A 37 -9.56 7.15 4.71
C ARG A 37 -8.53 8.00 4.00
N GLU A 38 -8.42 9.24 4.45
CA GLU A 38 -7.45 10.22 3.96
C GLU A 38 -6.03 10.01 4.52
N ASP A 39 -5.86 9.24 5.60
CA ASP A 39 -4.60 9.11 6.32
C ASP A 39 -4.44 7.72 6.95
N ILE A 40 -4.22 6.71 6.11
CA ILE A 40 -3.87 5.35 6.53
C ILE A 40 -2.41 5.35 6.95
N LYS A 41 -2.14 4.96 8.21
CA LYS A 41 -0.81 5.01 8.83
C LYS A 41 -0.22 3.62 8.97
N ILE A 42 1.09 3.60 9.23
CA ILE A 42 1.78 2.37 9.64
C ILE A 42 1.00 1.73 10.79
N THR A 43 0.85 0.41 10.76
CA THR A 43 0.08 -0.43 11.68
C THR A 43 -1.43 -0.45 11.49
N ASP A 44 -2.01 0.44 10.69
CA ASP A 44 -3.43 0.38 10.37
C ASP A 44 -3.72 -0.82 9.48
N SER A 45 -4.94 -1.36 9.57
CA SER A 45 -5.42 -2.37 8.62
C SER A 45 -5.86 -1.71 7.33
N ALA A 46 -5.57 -2.32 6.17
CA ALA A 46 -6.00 -1.80 4.89
C ALA A 46 -6.20 -2.91 3.86
N PRO A 47 -7.01 -2.65 2.80
CA PRO A 47 -7.23 -3.64 1.78
C PRO A 47 -5.95 -3.88 0.98
N ILE A 48 -5.68 -5.14 0.69
CA ILE A 48 -4.72 -5.58 -0.30
C ILE A 48 -5.38 -6.61 -1.20
N VAL A 49 -4.95 -6.68 -2.45
CA VAL A 49 -5.23 -7.82 -3.33
C VAL A 49 -3.98 -8.70 -3.32
N ARG A 50 -4.01 -9.78 -2.55
CA ARG A 50 -2.90 -10.74 -2.52
C ARG A 50 -3.01 -11.72 -3.68
N ALA A 51 -1.87 -12.12 -4.25
CA ALA A 51 -1.83 -13.17 -5.25
C ALA A 51 -2.31 -14.50 -4.65
N VAL A 52 -3.01 -15.29 -5.45
CA VAL A 52 -3.39 -16.67 -5.11
C VAL A 52 -2.32 -17.62 -5.66
N ASP A 53 -1.73 -18.43 -4.78
CA ASP A 53 -0.69 -19.38 -5.18
C ASP A 53 -1.22 -20.37 -6.23
N GLY A 54 -0.48 -20.53 -7.32
CA GLY A 54 -0.84 -21.40 -8.44
C GLY A 54 -1.86 -20.81 -9.42
N GLU A 55 -2.37 -19.59 -9.19
CA GLU A 55 -3.39 -18.96 -10.05
C GLU A 55 -2.99 -17.53 -10.45
N SER A 56 -2.30 -17.39 -11.58
CA SER A 56 -1.74 -16.11 -12.04
C SER A 56 -2.77 -15.03 -12.38
N GLU A 57 -4.02 -15.42 -12.65
CA GLU A 57 -5.13 -14.51 -13.00
C GLU A 57 -6.17 -14.43 -11.86
N ALA A 58 -5.78 -14.76 -10.63
CA ALA A 58 -6.63 -14.63 -9.46
C ALA A 58 -5.95 -13.79 -8.37
N GLY A 59 -6.73 -12.92 -7.74
CA GLY A 59 -6.35 -12.16 -6.56
C GLY A 59 -7.38 -12.35 -5.47
N ASP A 60 -6.99 -12.19 -4.22
CA ASP A 60 -7.88 -12.27 -3.07
C ASP A 60 -7.84 -10.93 -2.32
N LEU A 61 -8.98 -10.26 -2.25
CA LEU A 61 -9.11 -8.96 -1.59
C LEU A 61 -9.37 -9.18 -0.10
N VAL A 62 -8.40 -8.76 0.71
CA VAL A 62 -8.41 -8.98 2.16
C VAL A 62 -7.92 -7.75 2.91
N GLN A 63 -8.31 -7.61 4.18
CA GLN A 63 -7.85 -6.53 5.05
C GLN A 63 -6.64 -7.00 5.86
N ARG A 64 -5.50 -6.32 5.74
CA ARG A 64 -4.27 -6.72 6.45
C ARG A 64 -3.62 -5.53 7.12
N ARG A 65 -2.93 -5.81 8.22
CA ARG A 65 -2.14 -4.81 8.94
C ARG A 65 -0.99 -4.34 8.07
N TRP A 66 -0.80 -3.03 7.95
CA TRP A 66 0.40 -2.47 7.34
C TRP A 66 1.56 -2.57 8.31
N SER A 67 2.63 -3.24 7.90
CA SER A 67 3.85 -3.59 8.60
C SER A 67 3.78 -4.80 9.51
N TRP A 68 4.96 -5.34 9.81
CA TRP A 68 5.21 -6.33 10.86
C TRP A 68 6.48 -5.97 11.64
N PRO A 69 6.70 -6.53 12.83
CA PRO A 69 7.94 -6.34 13.58
C PRO A 69 9.15 -6.94 12.85
N GLY A 70 10.19 -6.14 12.63
CA GLY A 70 11.50 -6.63 12.17
C GLY A 70 12.29 -7.29 13.31
N GLN A 71 13.49 -7.79 13.00
CA GLN A 71 14.39 -8.42 14.00
C GLN A 71 14.64 -7.52 15.23
N ASN A 72 14.75 -6.21 15.01
CA ASN A 72 14.96 -5.22 16.07
C ASN A 72 13.66 -4.65 16.66
N ARG A 73 12.52 -5.35 16.47
CA ARG A 73 11.15 -4.93 16.84
C ARG A 73 10.62 -3.65 16.17
N LYS A 74 11.45 -2.95 15.39
CA LYS A 74 11.02 -1.81 14.58
C LYS A 74 10.11 -2.27 13.44
N PRO A 75 9.07 -1.51 13.08
CA PRO A 75 8.14 -1.90 12.02
C PRO A 75 8.82 -1.93 10.66
N VAL A 76 8.59 -3.00 9.90
CA VAL A 76 8.94 -3.13 8.49
C VAL A 76 7.70 -2.77 7.67
N TYR A 77 7.59 -1.49 7.29
CA TYR A 77 6.46 -0.94 6.54
C TYR A 77 6.79 -0.61 5.08
N ASN A 78 8.09 -0.46 4.77
CA ASN A 78 8.64 -0.35 3.43
C ASN A 78 9.75 -1.38 3.23
N PHE A 79 9.88 -1.87 1.99
CA PHE A 79 10.91 -2.82 1.60
C PHE A 79 11.50 -2.42 0.25
N ARG A 80 12.81 -2.18 0.19
CA ARG A 80 13.49 -1.80 -1.06
C ARG A 80 13.43 -2.93 -2.09
N SER A 81 12.99 -2.63 -3.30
CA SER A 81 12.83 -3.62 -4.39
C SER A 81 14.02 -3.72 -5.34
N ASP A 82 14.95 -2.75 -5.34
CA ASP A 82 16.09 -2.70 -6.27
C ASP A 82 16.89 -4.01 -6.30
N GLY A 83 16.99 -4.63 -7.48
CA GLY A 83 17.77 -5.86 -7.70
C GLY A 83 17.22 -7.10 -6.97
N ARG A 84 15.94 -7.10 -6.58
CA ARG A 84 15.31 -8.20 -5.85
C ARG A 84 14.15 -8.79 -6.63
N GLU A 85 13.99 -10.10 -6.47
CA GLU A 85 12.84 -10.84 -6.96
C GLU A 85 12.02 -11.35 -5.78
N PHE A 86 10.70 -11.28 -5.90
CA PHE A 86 9.75 -11.74 -4.89
C PHE A 86 8.92 -12.88 -5.47
N ALA A 87 9.36 -14.11 -5.22
CA ALA A 87 8.73 -15.32 -5.76
C ALA A 87 7.34 -15.59 -5.17
N SER A 88 7.11 -15.21 -3.91
CA SER A 88 5.87 -15.45 -3.17
C SER A 88 5.44 -14.22 -2.38
N GLY A 89 4.21 -14.27 -1.85
CA GLY A 89 3.68 -13.22 -0.99
C GLY A 89 3.47 -11.89 -1.70
N ARG A 90 3.31 -11.85 -3.03
CA ARG A 90 3.05 -10.59 -3.75
C ARG A 90 1.62 -10.10 -3.48
N CYS A 91 1.46 -8.78 -3.34
CA CYS A 91 0.15 -8.15 -3.29
C CYS A 91 0.14 -6.80 -4.00
N LEU A 92 -1.05 -6.35 -4.36
CA LEU A 92 -1.35 -4.99 -4.80
C LEU A 92 -2.03 -4.24 -3.65
N ILE A 93 -1.60 -3.02 -3.39
CA ILE A 93 -2.16 -2.16 -2.33
C ILE A 93 -2.89 -1.01 -3.03
N PRO A 94 -4.23 -1.02 -3.06
CA PRO A 94 -5.01 0.08 -3.63
C PRO A 94 -4.76 1.38 -2.88
N ALA A 95 -4.58 2.47 -3.62
CA ALA A 95 -4.36 3.81 -3.08
C ALA A 95 -4.82 4.90 -4.07
N ASP A 96 -5.31 6.01 -3.55
CA ASP A 96 -5.62 7.21 -4.36
C ASP A 96 -4.46 8.22 -4.36
N GLY A 97 -3.47 7.95 -3.52
CA GLY A 97 -2.27 8.73 -3.36
C GLY A 97 -1.49 8.33 -2.12
N PHE A 98 -0.24 8.77 -2.07
CA PHE A 98 0.63 8.57 -0.92
C PHE A 98 1.23 9.90 -0.46
N TYR A 99 1.68 9.94 0.80
CA TYR A 99 2.26 11.14 1.37
C TYR A 99 3.77 11.05 1.55
N GLU A 100 4.45 12.16 1.26
CA GLU A 100 5.86 12.39 1.62
C GLU A 100 5.98 13.67 2.44
N PHE A 101 7.09 13.78 3.17
CA PHE A 101 7.29 14.83 4.16
C PHE A 101 8.66 15.48 4.04
N THR A 102 8.69 16.77 3.70
CA THR A 102 9.90 17.59 3.75
C THR A 102 9.99 18.38 5.04
N ASP A 103 11.21 18.79 5.38
CA ASP A 103 11.38 19.86 6.36
C ASP A 103 10.79 21.15 5.78
N PRO A 104 10.13 21.97 6.61
CA PRO A 104 9.50 23.19 6.13
C PRO A 104 10.56 24.21 5.72
N ALA A 105 10.28 24.98 4.66
CA ALA A 105 11.18 26.06 4.22
C ALA A 105 11.38 27.14 5.32
N ASP A 106 10.34 27.38 6.12
CA ASP A 106 10.44 28.21 7.32
C ASP A 106 10.92 27.38 8.51
N THR A 107 12.16 27.60 8.94
CA THR A 107 12.82 26.89 10.05
C THR A 107 12.18 27.14 11.41
N LYS A 108 11.26 28.11 11.54
CA LYS A 108 10.47 28.33 12.76
C LYS A 108 9.30 27.36 12.87
N LYS A 109 8.86 26.75 11.76
CA LYS A 109 7.79 25.74 11.78
C LYS A 109 8.32 24.44 12.37
N LYS A 110 7.59 23.92 13.36
CA LYS A 110 7.93 22.65 14.04
C LYS A 110 7.41 21.39 13.33
N ARG A 111 6.49 21.55 12.37
CA ARG A 111 5.88 20.44 11.63
C ARG A 111 6.43 20.40 10.21
N LYS A 112 6.65 19.19 9.71
CA LYS A 112 7.01 18.93 8.32
C LYS A 112 5.89 19.33 7.37
N ASP A 113 6.26 19.77 6.17
CA ASP A 113 5.30 19.93 5.08
C ASP A 113 4.87 18.53 4.62
N LYS A 114 3.56 18.33 4.42
CA LYS A 114 2.97 17.05 4.02
C LYS A 114 2.50 17.16 2.58
N TRP A 115 3.15 16.44 1.69
CA TRP A 115 2.88 16.43 0.25
C TRP A 115 2.05 15.21 -0.10
N LEU A 116 1.02 15.41 -0.92
CA LEU A 116 0.19 14.33 -1.44
C LEU A 116 0.52 14.11 -2.91
N PHE A 117 0.96 12.90 -3.25
CA PHE A 117 1.21 12.46 -4.62
C PHE A 117 0.05 11.60 -5.11
N THR A 118 -0.47 11.96 -6.28
CA THR A 118 -1.62 11.30 -6.92
C THR A 118 -1.28 10.98 -8.37
N LYS A 119 -1.87 9.93 -8.95
CA LYS A 119 -1.67 9.61 -10.36
C LYS A 119 -2.48 10.56 -11.23
N ALA A 120 -1.82 11.26 -12.16
CA ALA A 120 -2.52 12.14 -13.09
C ALA A 120 -3.48 11.35 -13.99
N GLY A 121 -4.72 11.85 -14.12
CA GLY A 121 -5.76 11.25 -14.97
C GLY A 121 -6.42 9.99 -14.42
N GLU A 122 -5.99 9.47 -13.28
CA GLU A 122 -6.62 8.30 -12.64
C GLU A 122 -7.06 8.62 -11.22
N PRO A 123 -8.25 8.18 -10.79
CA PRO A 123 -8.71 8.37 -9.42
C PRO A 123 -7.90 7.57 -8.40
N TRP A 124 -7.34 6.42 -8.81
CA TRP A 124 -6.60 5.51 -7.94
C TRP A 124 -5.59 4.64 -8.72
N PHE A 125 -4.72 3.96 -7.99
CA PHE A 125 -3.72 3.04 -8.52
C PHE A 125 -3.34 1.97 -7.48
N CYS A 126 -2.48 1.04 -7.85
CA CYS A 126 -1.93 0.04 -6.93
C CYS A 126 -0.44 0.28 -6.68
N VAL A 127 -0.05 0.28 -5.40
CA VAL A 127 1.36 0.15 -4.99
C VAL A 127 1.71 -1.33 -4.92
N ALA A 128 2.85 -1.72 -5.47
CA ALA A 128 3.35 -3.08 -5.33
C ALA A 128 3.76 -3.34 -3.87
N GLY A 129 3.36 -4.49 -3.33
CA GLY A 129 3.67 -4.87 -1.96
C GLY A 129 4.03 -6.34 -1.84
N ILE A 130 4.46 -6.71 -0.64
CA ILE A 130 4.54 -8.10 -0.22
C ILE A 130 3.77 -8.29 1.10
N TRP A 131 3.19 -9.47 1.27
CA TRP A 131 2.47 -9.91 2.45
C TRP A 131 3.05 -11.22 2.97
N ARG A 132 2.90 -11.45 4.27
CA ARG A 132 3.31 -12.71 4.92
C ARG A 132 2.55 -12.91 6.23
N ALA A 133 2.54 -14.14 6.72
CA ALA A 133 2.20 -14.41 8.12
C ALA A 133 3.35 -13.96 9.03
N ASP A 134 3.01 -13.31 10.14
CA ASP A 134 3.92 -12.94 11.20
C ASP A 134 3.40 -13.48 12.54
N LYS A 135 4.32 -13.95 13.39
CA LYS A 135 3.97 -14.61 14.66
C LYS A 135 3.34 -13.66 15.68
N ASP A 136 3.64 -12.36 15.61
CA ASP A 136 3.25 -11.41 16.65
C ASP A 136 2.00 -10.62 16.24
N VAL A 137 1.79 -10.41 14.94
CA VAL A 137 0.73 -9.55 14.40
C VAL A 137 -0.21 -10.23 13.40
N GLY A 138 -0.02 -11.53 13.15
CA GLY A 138 -0.78 -12.26 12.13
C GLY A 138 -0.32 -11.91 10.72
N GLU A 139 -1.23 -12.04 9.74
CA GLU A 139 -0.92 -11.67 8.36
C GLU A 139 -0.80 -10.15 8.19
N ALA A 140 0.30 -9.71 7.57
CA ALA A 140 0.61 -8.31 7.40
C ALA A 140 1.27 -8.05 6.04
N PHE A 141 1.20 -6.81 5.57
CA PHE A 141 1.80 -6.37 4.31
C PHE A 141 2.81 -5.25 4.50
N THR A 142 3.68 -5.05 3.51
CA THR A 142 4.61 -3.93 3.42
C THR A 142 4.63 -3.41 1.98
N MET A 143 4.91 -2.12 1.81
CA MET A 143 5.04 -1.51 0.49
C MET A 143 6.43 -1.77 -0.09
N LEU A 144 6.52 -2.04 -1.39
CA LEU A 144 7.78 -2.03 -2.09
C LEU A 144 8.16 -0.59 -2.44
N THR A 145 9.43 -0.25 -2.25
CA THR A 145 9.95 1.10 -2.53
C THR A 145 11.16 1.05 -3.46
N MET A 146 11.27 2.12 -4.25
CA MET A 146 12.38 2.39 -5.17
C MET A 146 12.83 3.84 -5.00
N PRO A 147 13.98 4.25 -5.56
CA PRO A 147 14.36 5.66 -5.60
C PRO A 147 13.28 6.53 -6.26
N PRO A 148 13.03 7.75 -5.76
CA PRO A 148 12.00 8.62 -6.31
C PRO A 148 12.34 9.08 -7.74
N GLY A 149 11.30 9.27 -8.55
CA GLY A 149 11.41 9.92 -9.85
C GLY A 149 11.71 11.42 -9.74
N PRO A 150 12.05 12.09 -10.84
CA PRO A 150 12.42 13.51 -10.85
C PRO A 150 11.27 14.45 -10.44
N ASP A 151 10.03 13.99 -10.56
CA ASP A 151 8.79 14.66 -10.16
C ASP A 151 8.52 14.61 -8.65
N ILE A 152 9.03 13.59 -7.98
CA ILE A 152 8.85 13.38 -6.53
C ILE A 152 10.09 13.79 -5.74
N ALA A 153 11.29 13.59 -6.29
CA ALA A 153 12.57 13.79 -5.60
C ALA A 153 12.80 15.18 -4.95
N PRO A 154 12.21 16.29 -5.43
CA PRO A 154 12.32 17.59 -4.76
C PRO A 154 11.53 17.71 -3.44
N TYR A 155 10.69 16.73 -3.12
CA TYR A 155 9.78 16.67 -1.98
C TYR A 155 10.09 15.45 -1.07
#